data_AF-A0A4V6I8R3-F1
#
_entry.id   AF-A0A4V6I8R3-F1
#
_cell.length_a   1.000
_cell.length_b   1.000
_cell.length_c   1.000
_cell.angle_alpha   90.00
_cell.angle_beta   90.00
_cell.angle_gamma   90.00
#
_symmetry.space_group_name_H-M   'P 1'
#
loop_
_entity.id
_entity.type
_entity.pdbx_description
1 polymer ?
#
loop_
_entity_poly.entity_id
_entity_poly.type
_entity_poly.pdbx_seq_one_letter_code
_entity_poly.pdbx_strand_id
1 'polypeptide(L)'
;MGTPTKSDMNIVFNESMTMPNITFCMSRPQAMSHFKLNASEPTEQWDMIIQDNLMNMTDHDSFLKQPWDYRMVFEAYDVVATLNSVERETTPHGAARAILRYQSNPRFGLKRKMILMWLNVIQDRGVTFAEFTQKTGQETLRRSMQRFQRTTYNEDLVIRTRVHISWISTVQFCYQPMFDQDNFPSIEDQGNFFTMMLSHNAQNLPDHVECMTVDVHGRPSQLSRFIEGKGRARDGFNDELCLSMHHDVTVEVRALYTMLPNNDEGTACKNVEEGQDTEFDCRSRCRMEMIRDICNCTPPTLSYLVDKEVFEKYPLCNYTMCAPDVQNGTFSDEECANTCLKDCRQIRYDLKLDQKGKSVRPDLTLVNINWGSFEYLTLEQSYVYTTASFIAALGGSIGMWLGLSILSLIQGVSYLWEYTTDAVKERLKKDEVHPRQRKASIISQLGDRKLSENPFGNEMAANPFENPFGSNETIDKAGNGIPMKEKEMTKINLD
;
A
#
# COMPACT_ATOMS: atom_id res chain seq x y z
N MET A 1 -15.80 23.49 -14.35
CA MET A 1 -15.38 23.38 -15.77
C MET A 1 -13.99 22.79 -15.77
N GLY A 2 -13.86 21.49 -16.05
CA GLY A 2 -12.55 20.82 -16.08
C GLY A 2 -11.76 21.21 -17.33
N THR A 3 -10.44 21.34 -17.21
CA THR A 3 -9.53 21.45 -18.35
C THR A 3 -9.66 20.22 -19.23
N PRO A 4 -9.74 20.35 -20.57
CA PRO A 4 -9.85 19.20 -21.45
C PRO A 4 -8.61 18.31 -21.31
N THR A 5 -8.83 17.00 -21.24
CA THR A 5 -7.78 15.97 -21.13
C THR A 5 -7.76 15.11 -22.38
N LYS A 6 -6.58 14.60 -22.74
CA LYS A 6 -6.39 13.59 -23.78
C LYS A 6 -5.82 12.33 -23.15
N SER A 7 -6.08 11.19 -23.79
CA SER A 7 -5.53 9.90 -23.40
C SER A 7 -4.73 9.35 -24.56
N ASP A 8 -3.45 9.08 -24.30
CA ASP A 8 -2.57 8.44 -25.26
C ASP A 8 -2.46 6.94 -24.90
N MET A 9 -2.53 6.08 -25.91
CA MET A 9 -2.45 4.63 -25.75
C MET A 9 -1.24 4.10 -26.50
N ASN A 10 -0.29 3.50 -25.79
CA ASN A 10 0.92 2.90 -26.37
C ASN A 10 1.04 1.42 -26.00
N ILE A 11 1.73 0.65 -26.84
CA ILE A 11 2.12 -0.73 -26.53
C ILE A 11 3.59 -0.70 -26.11
N VAL A 12 3.89 -1.26 -24.95
CA VAL A 12 5.25 -1.38 -24.43
C VAL A 12 5.67 -2.84 -24.50
N PHE A 13 6.87 -3.09 -25.02
CA PHE A 13 7.54 -4.39 -24.99
C PHE A 13 8.70 -4.28 -24.01
N ASN A 14 8.62 -5.00 -22.88
CA ASN A 14 9.68 -4.98 -21.88
C ASN A 14 10.60 -6.20 -22.04
N GLU A 15 11.86 -6.04 -21.65
CA GLU A 15 12.82 -7.15 -21.61
C GLU A 15 12.78 -7.89 -20.27
N SER A 16 12.27 -7.24 -19.22
CA SER A 16 12.14 -7.85 -17.90
C SER A 16 10.92 -7.33 -17.13
N MET A 17 10.49 -8.08 -16.12
CA MET A 17 9.40 -7.70 -15.21
C MET A 17 9.86 -7.76 -13.76
N THR A 18 9.28 -6.94 -12.89
CA THR A 18 9.48 -7.07 -11.45
C THR A 18 8.56 -8.14 -10.87
N MET A 19 8.90 -8.66 -9.69
CA MET A 19 7.98 -9.53 -8.97
C MET A 19 6.68 -8.74 -8.66
N PRO A 20 5.49 -9.27 -8.99
CA PRO A 20 4.25 -8.64 -8.56
C PRO A 20 4.05 -8.86 -7.05
N ASN A 21 3.20 -8.04 -6.42
CA ASN A 21 2.87 -8.19 -5.01
C ASN A 21 1.89 -9.36 -4.84
N ILE A 22 2.40 -10.60 -4.72
CA ILE A 22 1.56 -11.79 -4.65
C ILE A 22 1.08 -12.03 -3.23
N THR A 23 -0.23 -12.20 -3.05
CA THR A 23 -0.86 -12.62 -1.81
C THR A 23 -1.60 -13.92 -2.02
N PHE A 24 -1.28 -14.92 -1.23
CA PHE A 24 -2.04 -16.17 -1.15
C PHE A 24 -2.93 -16.11 0.08
N CYS A 25 -4.20 -16.52 -0.06
CA CYS A 25 -5.11 -16.64 1.07
C CYS A 25 -5.80 -18.00 1.07
N MET A 26 -5.65 -18.75 2.15
CA MET A 26 -6.34 -20.03 2.36
C MET A 26 -7.37 -19.92 3.47
N SER A 27 -8.34 -20.82 3.50
CA SER A 27 -9.32 -20.85 4.60
C SER A 27 -8.69 -21.33 5.92
N ARG A 28 -9.24 -20.90 7.07
CA ARG A 28 -8.77 -21.35 8.39
C ARG A 28 -8.69 -22.88 8.52
N PRO A 29 -9.68 -23.68 8.05
CA PRO A 29 -9.57 -25.13 8.08
C PRO A 29 -8.37 -25.67 7.29
N GLN A 30 -8.02 -25.07 6.15
CA GLN A 30 -6.83 -25.46 5.39
C GLN A 30 -5.54 -25.19 6.16
N ALA A 31 -5.41 -23.98 6.71
CA ALA A 31 -4.24 -23.58 7.51
C ALA A 31 -4.03 -24.52 8.69
N MET A 32 -5.12 -24.96 9.32
CA MET A 32 -5.09 -25.81 10.52
C MET A 32 -5.06 -27.32 10.23
N SER A 33 -5.20 -27.75 8.97
CA SER A 33 -5.38 -29.16 8.61
C SER A 33 -4.26 -30.07 9.14
N HIS A 34 -3.02 -29.61 9.16
CA HIS A 34 -1.87 -30.40 9.57
C HIS A 34 -1.75 -30.59 11.11
N PHE A 35 -2.52 -29.84 11.91
CA PHE A 35 -2.56 -30.03 13.36
C PHE A 35 -3.51 -31.17 13.75
N LYS A 36 -3.07 -32.01 14.68
CA LYS A 36 -3.90 -33.08 15.26
C LYS A 36 -4.58 -32.54 16.51
N LEU A 37 -5.83 -32.11 16.38
CA LEU A 37 -6.62 -31.64 17.52
C LEU A 37 -7.34 -32.83 18.16
N ASN A 38 -6.86 -33.27 19.31
CA ASN A 38 -7.53 -34.30 20.10
C ASN A 38 -8.66 -33.63 20.90
N ALA A 39 -9.89 -33.71 20.39
CA ALA A 39 -11.07 -33.15 21.06
C ALA A 39 -11.36 -33.74 22.46
N SER A 40 -10.70 -34.84 22.82
CA SER A 40 -10.81 -35.52 24.12
C SER A 40 -9.74 -35.11 25.13
N GLU A 41 -8.82 -34.21 24.78
CA GLU A 41 -7.78 -33.75 25.70
C GLU A 41 -8.36 -32.82 26.79
N PRO A 42 -8.05 -33.05 28.08
CA PRO A 42 -8.51 -32.17 29.16
C PRO A 42 -7.96 -30.75 28.99
N THR A 43 -8.81 -29.73 29.17
CA THR A 43 -8.42 -28.31 29.05
C THR A 43 -7.31 -27.91 30.03
N GLU A 44 -7.26 -28.51 31.22
CA GLU A 44 -6.21 -28.22 32.21
C GLU A 44 -4.82 -28.65 31.73
N GLN A 45 -4.71 -29.79 31.04
CA GLN A 45 -3.44 -30.27 30.50
C GLN A 45 -2.97 -29.38 29.35
N TRP A 46 -3.91 -28.90 28.54
CA TRP A 46 -3.65 -27.94 27.48
C TRP A 46 -3.07 -26.63 28.03
N ASP A 47 -3.73 -26.04 29.04
CA ASP A 47 -3.30 -24.80 29.69
C ASP A 47 -1.94 -24.96 30.37
N MET A 48 -1.68 -26.08 31.05
CA MET A 48 -0.40 -26.38 31.69
C MET A 48 0.74 -26.39 30.67
N ILE A 49 0.56 -27.05 29.52
CA ILE A 49 1.60 -27.15 28.50
C ILE A 49 1.91 -25.79 27.89
N ILE A 50 0.90 -24.94 27.70
CA ILE A 50 1.11 -23.58 27.21
C ILE A 50 1.91 -22.77 28.23
N GLN A 51 1.55 -22.84 29.51
CA GLN A 51 2.28 -22.16 30.58
C GLN A 51 3.74 -22.64 30.67
N ASP A 52 3.98 -23.95 30.63
CA ASP A 52 5.34 -24.51 30.69
C ASP A 52 6.21 -24.03 29.51
N ASN A 53 5.66 -24.00 28.29
CA ASN A 53 6.37 -23.47 27.13
C ASN A 53 6.65 -21.96 27.26
N LEU A 54 5.67 -21.19 27.74
CA LEU A 54 5.84 -19.75 27.97
C LEU A 54 6.88 -19.45 29.06
N MET A 55 6.97 -20.29 30.10
CA MET A 55 7.99 -20.18 31.14
C MET A 55 9.40 -20.52 30.65
N ASN A 56 9.52 -21.32 29.59
CA ASN A 56 10.80 -21.63 28.96
C ASN A 56 11.28 -20.51 28.01
N MET A 57 10.35 -19.73 27.44
CA MET A 57 10.64 -18.62 26.52
C MET A 57 10.38 -17.29 27.21
N THR A 58 11.32 -16.82 28.03
CA THR A 58 11.13 -15.60 28.85
C THR A 58 11.60 -14.33 28.17
N ASP A 59 12.58 -14.41 27.27
CA ASP A 59 13.13 -13.26 26.55
C ASP A 59 12.53 -13.11 25.14
N HIS A 60 12.62 -11.89 24.60
CA HIS A 60 12.15 -11.51 23.26
C HIS A 60 12.62 -12.49 22.16
N ASP A 61 13.92 -12.78 22.15
CA ASP A 61 14.56 -13.56 21.11
C ASP A 61 14.19 -15.04 21.18
N SER A 62 14.13 -15.61 22.39
CA SER A 62 13.69 -16.99 22.63
C SER A 62 12.26 -17.18 22.14
N PHE A 63 11.38 -16.24 22.42
CA PHE A 63 9.97 -16.29 22.03
C PHE A 63 9.79 -16.29 20.51
N LEU A 64 10.56 -15.46 19.79
CA LEU A 64 10.47 -15.36 18.33
C LEU A 64 11.22 -16.46 17.58
N LYS A 65 12.37 -16.92 18.10
CA LYS A 65 13.25 -17.88 17.39
C LYS A 65 12.94 -19.34 17.71
N GLN A 66 12.52 -19.67 18.92
CA GLN A 66 12.24 -21.07 19.29
C GLN A 66 10.95 -21.57 18.62
N PRO A 67 10.90 -22.86 18.22
CA PRO A 67 9.69 -23.44 17.63
C PRO A 67 8.60 -23.56 18.70
N TRP A 68 7.37 -23.20 18.34
CA TRP A 68 6.24 -23.32 19.25
C TRP A 68 5.61 -24.70 19.22
N ASP A 69 5.08 -25.14 20.36
CA ASP A 69 4.15 -26.26 20.39
C ASP A 69 2.86 -25.91 19.63
N TYR A 70 2.26 -26.90 18.98
CA TYR A 70 1.08 -26.68 18.14
C TYR A 70 -0.10 -26.08 18.92
N ARG A 71 -0.19 -26.34 20.23
CA ARG A 71 -1.24 -25.80 21.10
C ARG A 71 -1.12 -24.29 21.25
N MET A 72 0.11 -23.81 21.45
CA MET A 72 0.41 -22.38 21.48
C MET A 72 0.06 -21.73 20.14
N VAL A 73 0.44 -22.36 19.02
CA VAL A 73 0.13 -21.85 17.68
C VAL A 73 -1.39 -21.72 17.49
N PHE A 74 -2.16 -22.73 17.94
CA PHE A 74 -3.60 -22.72 17.81
C PHE A 74 -4.27 -21.60 18.64
N GLU A 75 -3.85 -21.40 19.88
CA GLU A 75 -4.35 -20.31 20.73
C GLU A 75 -3.93 -18.93 20.22
N ALA A 76 -2.65 -18.77 19.89
CA ALA A 76 -2.13 -17.52 19.34
C ALA A 76 -2.85 -17.14 18.04
N TYR A 77 -3.10 -18.13 17.16
CA TYR A 77 -3.90 -17.92 15.96
C TYR A 77 -5.32 -17.46 16.32
N ASP A 78 -6.00 -18.09 17.28
CA ASP A 78 -7.36 -17.70 17.66
C ASP A 78 -7.41 -16.29 18.28
N VAL A 79 -6.36 -15.89 19.01
CA VAL A 79 -6.18 -14.52 19.55
C VAL A 79 -6.09 -13.51 18.41
N VAL A 80 -5.14 -13.69 17.48
CA VAL A 80 -4.94 -12.75 16.36
C VAL A 80 -6.20 -12.71 15.47
N ALA A 81 -6.75 -13.87 15.13
CA ALA A 81 -7.96 -13.99 14.33
C ALA A 81 -9.17 -13.30 14.97
N THR A 82 -9.36 -13.46 16.28
CA THR A 82 -10.49 -12.85 16.99
C THR A 82 -10.34 -11.33 17.04
N LEU A 83 -9.15 -10.81 17.30
CA LEU A 83 -8.89 -9.37 17.31
C LEU A 83 -9.09 -8.75 15.92
N ASN A 84 -8.56 -9.38 14.85
CA ASN A 84 -8.80 -8.91 13.47
C ASN A 84 -10.28 -8.93 13.11
N SER A 85 -11.04 -9.92 13.59
CA SER A 85 -12.47 -10.01 13.33
C SER A 85 -13.29 -8.93 14.02
N VAL A 86 -12.91 -8.58 15.26
CA VAL A 86 -13.54 -7.50 16.02
C VAL A 86 -13.17 -6.13 15.43
N GLU A 87 -11.92 -5.95 15.01
CA GLU A 87 -11.36 -4.65 14.63
C GLU A 87 -11.54 -4.30 13.15
N ARG A 88 -11.44 -5.28 12.23
CA ARG A 88 -11.22 -4.99 10.80
C ARG A 88 -12.15 -5.74 9.82
N GLU A 89 -12.75 -6.88 10.18
CA GLU A 89 -13.55 -7.71 9.25
C GLU A 89 -15.00 -7.25 9.03
N THR A 90 -15.37 -6.07 9.53
CA THR A 90 -16.74 -5.55 9.39
C THR A 90 -16.71 -4.06 9.11
N THR A 91 -17.87 -3.50 8.71
CA THR A 91 -18.05 -2.06 8.55
C THR A 91 -17.76 -1.28 9.85
N PRO A 92 -17.56 0.05 9.81
CA PRO A 92 -17.39 0.90 10.98
C PRO A 92 -18.33 0.58 12.13
N HIS A 93 -19.62 0.68 11.81
CA HIS A 93 -20.71 0.36 12.70
C HIS A 93 -20.74 -1.13 13.10
N GLY A 94 -20.36 -2.02 12.18
CA GLY A 94 -20.20 -3.45 12.44
C GLY A 94 -19.19 -3.75 13.55
N ALA A 95 -18.04 -3.08 13.57
CA ALA A 95 -17.07 -3.32 14.64
C ALA A 95 -17.48 -2.68 15.96
N ALA A 96 -18.12 -1.50 15.96
CA ALA A 96 -18.67 -0.96 17.20
C ALA A 96 -19.65 -1.97 17.85
N ARG A 97 -20.49 -2.63 17.03
CA ARG A 97 -21.34 -3.75 17.45
C ARG A 97 -20.54 -4.98 17.89
N ALA A 98 -19.48 -5.33 17.17
CA ALA A 98 -18.63 -6.48 17.49
C ALA A 98 -17.92 -6.29 18.83
N ILE A 99 -17.37 -5.09 19.09
CA ILE A 99 -16.75 -4.70 20.36
C ILE A 99 -17.76 -4.79 21.50
N LEU A 100 -18.94 -4.18 21.36
CA LEU A 100 -19.99 -4.24 22.39
C LEU A 100 -20.43 -5.68 22.67
N ARG A 101 -20.58 -6.50 21.63
CA ARG A 101 -20.92 -7.92 21.76
C ARG A 101 -19.80 -8.72 22.41
N TYR A 102 -18.55 -8.45 22.05
CA TYR A 102 -17.38 -9.10 22.62
C TYR A 102 -17.23 -8.78 24.11
N GLN A 103 -17.53 -7.55 24.52
CA GLN A 103 -17.55 -7.13 25.91
C GLN A 103 -18.66 -7.82 26.72
N SER A 104 -19.91 -7.72 26.26
CA SER A 104 -21.11 -8.06 27.05
C SER A 104 -21.49 -9.54 27.01
N ASN A 105 -21.18 -10.27 25.93
CA ASN A 105 -21.70 -11.63 25.75
C ASN A 105 -20.89 -12.64 26.59
N PRO A 106 -21.54 -13.48 27.44
CA PRO A 106 -20.86 -14.46 28.27
C PRO A 106 -20.11 -15.54 27.48
N ARG A 107 -20.52 -15.82 26.22
CA ARG A 107 -19.85 -16.80 25.36
C ARG A 107 -18.39 -16.44 25.07
N PHE A 108 -18.01 -15.16 25.13
CA PHE A 108 -16.64 -14.71 24.92
C PHE A 108 -15.82 -14.67 26.21
N GLY A 109 -16.35 -15.10 27.37
CA GLY A 109 -15.65 -15.03 28.65
C GLY A 109 -14.30 -15.73 28.67
N LEU A 110 -14.21 -16.93 28.10
CA LEU A 110 -12.94 -17.67 27.97
C LEU A 110 -11.99 -16.98 27.00
N LYS A 111 -12.48 -16.55 25.83
CA LYS A 111 -11.69 -15.82 24.83
C LYS A 111 -11.10 -14.52 25.37
N ARG A 112 -11.84 -13.79 26.20
CA ARG A 112 -11.36 -12.57 26.87
C ARG A 112 -10.17 -12.85 27.77
N LYS A 113 -10.25 -13.90 28.60
CA LYS A 113 -9.14 -14.29 29.47
C LYS A 113 -7.90 -14.70 28.68
N MET A 114 -8.08 -15.51 27.64
CA MET A 114 -7.01 -15.95 26.75
C MET A 114 -6.32 -14.75 26.06
N ILE A 115 -7.10 -13.84 25.47
CA ILE A 115 -6.55 -12.64 24.82
C ILE A 115 -5.77 -11.77 25.80
N LEU A 116 -6.31 -11.53 27.00
CA LEU A 116 -5.60 -10.76 28.03
C LEU A 116 -4.29 -11.41 28.46
N MET A 117 -4.28 -12.75 28.62
CA MET A 117 -3.07 -13.49 28.94
C MET A 117 -2.01 -13.32 27.85
N TRP A 118 -2.38 -13.52 26.57
CA TRP A 118 -1.44 -13.37 25.45
C TRP A 118 -0.95 -11.94 25.25
N LEU A 119 -1.81 -10.93 25.45
CA LEU A 119 -1.40 -9.52 25.38
C LEU A 119 -0.39 -9.16 26.49
N ASN A 120 -0.57 -9.66 27.71
CA ASN A 120 0.40 -9.48 28.78
C ASN A 120 1.72 -10.21 28.46
N VAL A 121 1.63 -11.44 27.96
CA VAL A 121 2.78 -12.26 27.54
C VAL A 121 3.67 -11.55 26.53
N ILE A 122 3.09 -10.93 25.50
CA ILE A 122 3.89 -10.20 24.50
C ILE A 122 4.43 -8.89 25.06
N GLN A 123 3.65 -8.20 25.91
CA GLN A 123 4.06 -6.95 26.55
C GLN A 123 5.25 -7.15 27.49
N ASP A 124 5.21 -8.18 28.34
CA ASP A 124 6.28 -8.51 29.30
C ASP A 124 7.60 -8.85 28.59
N ARG A 125 7.52 -9.38 27.36
CA ARG A 125 8.67 -9.76 26.54
C ARG A 125 9.12 -8.67 25.57
N GLY A 126 8.46 -7.51 25.56
CA GLY A 126 8.74 -6.43 24.61
C GLY A 126 8.46 -6.81 23.15
N VAL A 127 7.60 -7.79 22.90
CA VAL A 127 7.23 -8.26 21.55
C VAL A 127 6.06 -7.42 21.04
N THR A 128 6.18 -6.86 19.85
CA THR A 128 5.10 -6.11 19.22
C THR A 128 3.98 -7.04 18.72
N PHE A 129 2.76 -6.51 18.60
CA PHE A 129 1.65 -7.31 18.06
C PHE A 129 1.90 -7.73 16.60
N ALA A 130 2.65 -6.93 15.83
CA ALA A 130 3.06 -7.26 14.48
C ALA A 130 4.01 -8.48 14.47
N GLU A 131 5.04 -8.48 15.31
CA GLU A 131 5.96 -9.63 15.45
C GLU A 131 5.24 -10.89 15.94
N PHE A 132 4.32 -10.73 16.89
CA PHE A 132 3.47 -11.82 17.36
C PHE A 132 2.61 -12.42 16.22
N THR A 133 2.04 -11.57 15.37
CA THR A 133 1.26 -12.00 14.19
C THR A 133 2.14 -12.73 13.18
N GLN A 134 3.34 -12.20 12.89
CA GLN A 134 4.31 -12.86 12.01
C GLN A 134 4.70 -14.23 12.54
N LYS A 135 5.08 -14.32 13.82
CA LYS A 135 5.47 -15.57 14.47
C LYS A 135 4.35 -16.61 14.44
N THR A 136 3.13 -16.19 14.78
CA THR A 136 1.94 -17.06 14.76
C THR A 136 1.69 -17.65 13.37
N GLY A 137 1.73 -16.82 12.32
CA GLY A 137 1.49 -17.31 10.96
C GLY A 137 2.66 -18.14 10.42
N GLN A 138 3.91 -17.80 10.74
CA GLN A 138 5.08 -18.60 10.36
C GLN A 138 5.04 -20.00 10.99
N GLU A 139 4.73 -20.12 12.29
CA GLU A 139 4.57 -21.42 12.93
C GLU A 139 3.36 -22.21 12.40
N THR A 140 2.30 -21.51 11.99
CA THR A 140 1.15 -22.14 11.31
C THR A 140 1.57 -22.75 9.96
N LEU A 141 2.46 -22.12 9.21
CA LEU A 141 2.93 -22.63 7.92
C LEU A 141 4.10 -23.60 8.01
N ARG A 142 4.84 -23.61 9.13
CA ARG A 142 6.11 -24.31 9.28
C ARG A 142 6.07 -25.79 8.89
N ARG A 143 4.95 -26.47 9.12
CA ARG A 143 4.78 -27.91 8.86
C ARG A 143 4.05 -28.22 7.55
N SER A 144 3.24 -27.30 7.05
CA SER A 144 2.47 -27.48 5.82
C SER A 144 3.23 -27.00 4.58
N MET A 145 4.04 -25.95 4.70
CA MET A 145 4.80 -25.39 3.59
C MET A 145 6.04 -26.24 3.28
N GLN A 146 6.02 -26.94 2.14
CA GLN A 146 7.16 -27.73 1.67
C GLN A 146 8.09 -26.93 0.77
N ARG A 147 7.53 -26.03 -0.04
CA ARG A 147 8.29 -25.16 -0.93
C ARG A 147 7.62 -23.79 -1.00
N PHE A 148 8.42 -22.74 -0.87
CA PHE A 148 7.97 -21.36 -1.01
C PHE A 148 9.16 -20.53 -1.48
N GLN A 149 9.42 -20.56 -2.77
CA GLN A 149 10.65 -19.99 -3.32
C GLN A 149 10.41 -19.36 -4.68
N ARG A 150 11.11 -18.26 -4.92
CA ARG A 150 11.31 -17.72 -6.24
C ARG A 150 12.22 -18.64 -7.06
N THR A 151 11.83 -18.88 -8.29
CA THR A 151 12.59 -19.68 -9.27
C THR A 151 13.28 -18.76 -10.27
N THR A 152 14.42 -19.19 -10.77
CA THR A 152 15.20 -18.52 -11.81
C THR A 152 15.88 -19.60 -12.65
N TYR A 153 16.15 -19.29 -13.92
CA TYR A 153 16.90 -20.18 -14.81
C TYR A 153 18.41 -20.16 -14.52
N ASN A 154 18.89 -19.15 -13.80
CA ASN A 154 20.28 -19.09 -13.38
C ASN A 154 20.50 -19.99 -12.14
N GLU A 155 21.10 -21.17 -12.37
CA GLU A 155 21.32 -22.17 -11.32
C GLU A 155 22.21 -21.68 -10.17
N ASP A 156 23.08 -20.70 -10.42
CA ASP A 156 24.00 -20.14 -9.41
C ASP A 156 23.32 -19.09 -8.52
N LEU A 157 22.16 -18.57 -8.92
CA LEU A 157 21.48 -17.48 -8.23
C LEU A 157 20.49 -18.00 -7.19
N VAL A 158 20.86 -17.89 -5.91
CA VAL A 158 20.00 -18.27 -4.79
C VAL A 158 19.23 -17.06 -4.26
N ILE A 159 17.94 -17.01 -4.58
CA ILE A 159 17.04 -15.94 -4.08
C ILE A 159 16.41 -16.36 -2.76
N ARG A 160 16.75 -15.66 -1.68
CA ARG A 160 16.17 -15.91 -0.36
C ARG A 160 14.74 -15.37 -0.32
N THR A 161 13.79 -16.29 -0.27
CA THR A 161 12.36 -15.97 -0.10
C THR A 161 11.94 -16.28 1.32
N ARG A 162 11.35 -15.29 2.00
CA ARG A 162 10.75 -15.45 3.32
C ARG A 162 9.23 -15.33 3.20
N VAL A 163 8.52 -15.92 4.15
CA VAL A 163 7.07 -15.77 4.25
C VAL A 163 6.76 -14.56 5.12
N HIS A 164 5.99 -13.62 4.59
CA HIS A 164 5.40 -12.52 5.34
C HIS A 164 3.91 -12.76 5.53
N ILE A 165 3.43 -12.66 6.76
CA ILE A 165 2.03 -12.88 7.09
C ILE A 165 1.27 -11.57 6.91
N SER A 166 0.35 -11.52 5.95
CA SER A 166 -0.41 -10.30 5.67
C SER A 166 -1.74 -10.25 6.42
N TRP A 167 -2.35 -11.40 6.73
CA TRP A 167 -3.65 -11.45 7.38
C TRP A 167 -3.89 -12.75 8.14
N ILE A 168 -4.48 -12.66 9.34
CA ILE A 168 -5.00 -13.81 10.08
C ILE A 168 -6.42 -13.47 10.55
N SER A 169 -7.42 -14.18 10.04
CA SER A 169 -8.82 -14.03 10.45
C SER A 169 -9.44 -15.32 10.94
N THR A 170 -10.67 -15.17 11.44
CA THR A 170 -11.52 -16.32 11.81
C THR A 170 -11.89 -17.18 10.60
N VAL A 171 -11.78 -16.65 9.38
CA VAL A 171 -12.22 -17.29 8.14
C VAL A 171 -11.06 -17.60 7.18
N GLN A 172 -10.07 -16.71 7.06
CA GLN A 172 -8.95 -16.84 6.12
C GLN A 172 -7.59 -16.55 6.77
N PHE A 173 -6.55 -17.03 6.12
CA PHE A 173 -5.16 -16.86 6.48
C PHE A 173 -4.38 -16.49 5.22
N CYS A 174 -3.80 -15.29 5.21
CA CYS A 174 -3.10 -14.74 4.04
C CYS A 174 -1.61 -14.47 4.33
N TYR A 175 -0.80 -14.70 3.30
CA TYR A 175 0.65 -14.54 3.35
C TYR A 175 1.21 -14.20 1.97
N GLN A 176 2.40 -13.62 1.97
CA GLN A 176 3.08 -13.06 0.81
C GLN A 176 4.56 -13.49 0.79
N PRO A 177 5.19 -13.58 -0.38
CA PRO A 177 6.63 -13.71 -0.47
C PRO A 177 7.31 -12.36 -0.19
N MET A 178 8.29 -12.39 0.71
CA MET A 178 9.14 -11.27 1.03
C MET A 178 10.58 -11.61 0.63
N PHE A 179 11.28 -10.64 0.07
CA PHE A 179 12.64 -10.79 -0.44
C PHE A 179 13.58 -9.88 0.34
N ASP A 180 14.85 -10.29 0.42
CA ASP A 180 15.89 -9.43 0.97
C ASP A 180 16.15 -8.28 -0.04
N GLN A 181 16.31 -7.04 0.46
CA GLN A 181 16.46 -5.84 -0.39
C GLN A 181 17.63 -5.95 -1.37
N ASP A 182 18.71 -6.60 -0.97
CA ASP A 182 19.92 -6.81 -1.78
C ASP A 182 19.80 -7.97 -2.78
N ASN A 183 18.70 -8.73 -2.75
CA ASN A 183 18.53 -9.97 -3.52
C ASN A 183 17.14 -10.04 -4.18
N PHE A 184 16.76 -8.94 -4.85
CA PHE A 184 15.53 -8.83 -5.61
C PHE A 184 15.80 -8.50 -7.09
N PRO A 185 16.34 -9.47 -7.87
CA PRO A 185 16.62 -9.26 -9.29
C PRO A 185 15.32 -9.05 -10.09
N SER A 186 15.40 -8.46 -11.28
CA SER A 186 14.32 -8.48 -12.26
C SER A 186 14.09 -9.91 -12.80
N ILE A 187 12.95 -10.14 -13.44
CA ILE A 187 12.59 -11.40 -14.09
C ILE A 187 12.75 -11.19 -15.58
N GLU A 188 13.79 -11.77 -16.17
CA GLU A 188 14.13 -11.61 -17.60
C GLU A 188 13.51 -12.69 -18.49
N ASP A 189 12.99 -13.76 -17.87
CA ASP A 189 12.48 -14.91 -18.58
C ASP A 189 10.96 -15.03 -18.47
N GLN A 190 10.30 -15.32 -19.60
CA GLN A 190 8.90 -15.72 -19.63
C GLN A 190 8.81 -17.19 -19.20
N GLY A 191 8.01 -17.47 -18.17
CA GLY A 191 7.92 -18.80 -17.57
C GLY A 191 7.81 -18.76 -16.05
N ASN A 192 8.04 -19.91 -15.42
CA ASN A 192 7.88 -20.09 -13.97
C ASN A 192 8.90 -19.26 -13.19
N PHE A 193 8.41 -18.27 -12.46
CA PHE A 193 9.23 -17.43 -11.59
C PHE A 193 8.96 -17.67 -10.10
N PHE A 194 7.90 -18.41 -9.74
CA PHE A 194 7.59 -18.69 -8.34
C PHE A 194 6.88 -20.02 -8.16
N THR A 195 7.39 -20.84 -7.23
CA THR A 195 6.78 -22.13 -6.92
C THR A 195 6.43 -22.22 -5.43
N MET A 196 5.18 -22.59 -5.17
CA MET A 196 4.67 -22.92 -3.85
C MET A 196 4.17 -24.36 -3.82
N MET A 197 4.54 -25.11 -2.79
CA MET A 197 4.05 -26.46 -2.52
C MET A 197 3.58 -26.57 -1.08
N LEU A 198 2.31 -26.88 -0.92
CA LEU A 198 1.64 -27.03 0.36
C LEU A 198 1.24 -28.48 0.59
N SER A 199 1.39 -28.94 1.83
CA SER A 199 0.93 -30.23 2.32
C SER A 199 -0.26 -30.03 3.26
N HIS A 200 -1.32 -30.79 2.99
CA HIS A 200 -2.56 -30.76 3.73
C HIS A 200 -2.88 -32.17 4.25
N ASN A 201 -3.44 -32.25 5.45
CA ASN A 201 -4.01 -33.50 5.94
C ASN A 201 -5.49 -33.58 5.58
N ALA A 202 -5.81 -34.35 4.55
CA ALA A 202 -7.18 -34.53 4.06
C ALA A 202 -8.15 -35.08 5.12
N GLN A 203 -7.67 -35.83 6.12
CA GLN A 203 -8.53 -36.39 7.18
C GLN A 203 -9.06 -35.33 8.15
N ASN A 204 -8.35 -34.22 8.27
CA ASN A 204 -8.69 -33.13 9.18
C ASN A 204 -9.48 -32.01 8.49
N LEU A 205 -9.79 -32.18 7.20
CA LEU A 205 -10.50 -31.20 6.41
C LEU A 205 -12.00 -31.54 6.33
N PRO A 206 -12.88 -30.53 6.32
CA PRO A 206 -14.31 -30.75 6.08
C PRO A 206 -14.56 -31.20 4.64
N ASP A 207 -15.70 -31.84 4.38
CA ASP A 207 -16.08 -32.37 3.05
C ASP A 207 -16.07 -31.31 1.94
N HIS A 208 -16.39 -30.06 2.31
CA HIS A 208 -16.34 -28.91 1.42
C HIS A 208 -15.39 -27.87 1.98
N VAL A 209 -14.24 -27.73 1.32
CA VAL A 209 -13.22 -26.74 1.67
C VAL A 209 -13.16 -25.70 0.56
N GLU A 210 -13.25 -24.42 0.92
CA GLU A 210 -13.03 -23.31 -0.02
C GLU A 210 -11.60 -23.36 -0.55
N CYS A 211 -11.43 -23.26 -1.87
CA CYS A 211 -10.11 -23.26 -2.51
C CYS A 211 -9.31 -22.00 -2.12
N MET A 212 -7.98 -22.11 -2.20
CA MET A 212 -7.10 -20.99 -1.90
C MET A 212 -7.20 -19.95 -3.02
N THR A 213 -6.97 -18.69 -2.66
CA THR A 213 -7.00 -17.57 -3.61
C THR A 213 -5.60 -17.00 -3.81
N VAL A 214 -5.36 -16.40 -4.96
CA VAL A 214 -4.17 -15.62 -5.27
C VAL A 214 -4.57 -14.22 -5.76
N ASP A 215 -3.92 -13.18 -5.24
CA ASP A 215 -4.07 -11.78 -5.65
C ASP A 215 -2.67 -11.21 -5.95
N VAL A 216 -2.48 -10.62 -7.14
CA VAL A 216 -1.17 -10.07 -7.57
C VAL A 216 -1.01 -8.57 -7.31
N HIS A 217 -2.00 -7.92 -6.69
CA HIS A 217 -1.93 -6.53 -6.23
C HIS A 217 -1.42 -6.40 -4.79
N GLY A 218 -1.32 -7.49 -4.04
CA GLY A 218 -0.81 -7.49 -2.67
C GLY A 218 -1.90 -7.33 -1.61
N ARG A 219 -3.17 -7.46 -1.98
CA ARG A 219 -4.29 -7.17 -1.08
C ARG A 219 -4.73 -8.42 -0.32
N PRO A 220 -5.06 -8.33 0.98
CA PRO A 220 -5.75 -9.41 1.67
C PRO A 220 -7.20 -9.52 1.17
N SER A 221 -7.61 -10.73 0.80
CA SER A 221 -8.88 -11.06 0.12
C SER A 221 -10.15 -10.62 0.85
N GLN A 222 -10.11 -10.50 2.18
CA GLN A 222 -11.27 -10.07 2.97
C GLN A 222 -11.42 -8.57 3.07
N LEU A 223 -10.33 -7.82 3.14
CA LEU A 223 -10.44 -6.39 3.40
C LEU A 223 -11.01 -5.66 2.18
N SER A 224 -10.61 -6.02 0.96
CA SER A 224 -11.17 -5.46 -0.27
C SER A 224 -12.70 -5.65 -0.36
N ARG A 225 -13.24 -6.76 0.16
CA ARG A 225 -14.69 -7.02 0.20
C ARG A 225 -15.45 -6.05 1.11
N PHE A 226 -14.84 -5.61 2.21
CA PHE A 226 -15.50 -4.74 3.20
C PHE A 226 -15.16 -3.27 3.02
N ILE A 227 -13.97 -2.98 2.48
CA ILE A 227 -13.42 -1.64 2.37
C ILE A 227 -13.51 -1.08 0.93
N GLU A 228 -13.44 -1.91 -0.13
CA GLU A 228 -13.36 -1.42 -1.52
C GLU A 228 -14.72 -1.37 -2.27
N GLY A 229 -15.83 -1.57 -1.58
CA GLY A 229 -17.17 -1.42 -2.16
C GLY A 229 -17.53 -2.52 -3.17
N LYS A 230 -18.83 -2.69 -3.40
CA LYS A 230 -19.36 -3.62 -4.40
C LYS A 230 -19.01 -3.10 -5.79
N GLY A 231 -17.94 -3.59 -6.42
CA GLY A 231 -17.75 -3.35 -7.86
C GLY A 231 -16.35 -3.20 -8.42
N ARG A 232 -15.25 -3.36 -7.67
CA ARG A 232 -13.93 -3.45 -8.32
C ARG A 232 -13.70 -4.83 -8.92
N ALA A 233 -13.20 -4.82 -10.15
CA ALA A 233 -12.95 -5.95 -11.01
C ALA A 233 -12.09 -7.01 -10.30
N ARG A 234 -12.37 -8.29 -10.56
CA ARG A 234 -11.54 -9.46 -10.24
C ARG A 234 -10.20 -9.46 -11.02
N ASP A 235 -9.63 -8.27 -11.18
CA ASP A 235 -8.38 -7.97 -11.85
C ASP A 235 -7.24 -8.44 -10.96
N GLY A 236 -6.33 -9.22 -11.51
CA GLY A 236 -5.24 -9.83 -10.74
C GLY A 236 -5.68 -10.77 -9.62
N PHE A 237 -6.91 -11.30 -9.64
CA PHE A 237 -7.45 -12.17 -8.57
C PHE A 237 -8.00 -13.49 -9.13
N ASN A 238 -7.69 -14.61 -8.48
CA ASN A 238 -8.26 -15.91 -8.78
C ASN A 238 -8.52 -16.71 -7.49
N ASP A 239 -9.64 -17.44 -7.43
CA ASP A 239 -10.12 -18.20 -6.27
C ASP A 239 -10.15 -19.73 -6.45
N GLU A 240 -9.52 -20.26 -7.49
CA GLU A 240 -9.65 -21.66 -7.92
C GLU A 240 -8.40 -22.52 -7.63
N LEU A 241 -7.55 -22.13 -6.67
CA LEU A 241 -6.38 -22.94 -6.24
C LEU A 241 -6.81 -24.04 -5.27
N CYS A 242 -7.46 -25.07 -5.81
CA CYS A 242 -8.00 -26.17 -5.04
C CYS A 242 -6.95 -27.18 -4.56
N LEU A 243 -7.29 -27.86 -3.46
CA LEU A 243 -6.42 -28.84 -2.82
C LEU A 243 -6.11 -30.03 -3.73
N SER A 244 -4.97 -30.69 -3.50
CA SER A 244 -4.61 -31.95 -4.19
C SER A 244 -4.44 -31.81 -5.70
N MET A 245 -4.20 -30.60 -6.20
CA MET A 245 -4.12 -30.27 -7.62
C MET A 245 -2.83 -29.54 -7.96
N HIS A 246 -2.45 -29.63 -9.23
CA HIS A 246 -1.38 -28.85 -9.83
C HIS A 246 -1.98 -27.65 -10.56
N HIS A 247 -1.63 -26.46 -10.11
CA HIS A 247 -2.07 -25.18 -10.65
C HIS A 247 -0.91 -24.48 -11.29
N ASP A 248 -1.08 -24.10 -12.55
CA ASP A 248 -0.20 -23.16 -13.22
C ASP A 248 -0.96 -21.85 -13.44
N VAL A 249 -0.51 -20.80 -12.76
CA VAL A 249 -1.09 -19.45 -12.84
C VAL A 249 -0.21 -18.63 -13.76
N THR A 250 -0.72 -18.26 -14.92
CA THR A 250 -0.03 -17.36 -15.86
C THR A 250 -0.49 -15.93 -15.62
N VAL A 251 0.46 -15.06 -15.29
CA VAL A 251 0.25 -13.63 -15.03
C VAL A 251 0.64 -12.84 -16.27
N GLU A 252 -0.26 -11.98 -16.74
CA GLU A 252 -0.02 -11.04 -17.84
C GLU A 252 -0.39 -9.62 -17.39
N VAL A 253 0.42 -8.62 -17.72
CA VAL A 253 0.04 -7.23 -17.50
C VAL A 253 -0.85 -6.81 -18.67
N ARG A 254 -2.13 -6.56 -18.41
CA ARG A 254 -3.06 -6.13 -19.45
C ARG A 254 -2.85 -4.66 -19.81
N ALA A 255 -2.74 -3.81 -18.79
CA ALA A 255 -2.55 -2.37 -18.98
C ALA A 255 -1.99 -1.67 -17.75
N LEU A 256 -1.19 -0.64 -17.96
CA LEU A 256 -0.79 0.37 -16.99
C LEU A 256 -1.57 1.66 -17.26
N TYR A 257 -2.40 2.08 -16.32
CA TYR A 257 -3.13 3.33 -16.36
C TYR A 257 -2.39 4.39 -15.55
N THR A 258 -2.12 5.54 -16.16
CA THR A 258 -1.62 6.73 -15.48
C THR A 258 -2.65 7.84 -15.65
N MET A 259 -3.47 8.04 -14.62
CA MET A 259 -4.50 9.08 -14.59
C MET A 259 -3.94 10.41 -14.06
N LEU A 260 -4.60 11.51 -14.40
CA LEU A 260 -4.27 12.79 -13.77
C LEU A 260 -4.97 12.88 -12.40
N PRO A 261 -4.30 13.45 -11.38
CA PRO A 261 -4.92 13.62 -10.08
C PRO A 261 -6.16 14.50 -10.18
N ASN A 262 -7.26 14.02 -9.61
CA ASN A 262 -8.52 14.73 -9.58
C ASN A 262 -9.32 14.41 -8.31
N ASN A 263 -10.35 15.22 -8.06
CA ASN A 263 -11.26 15.08 -6.92
C ASN A 263 -12.69 14.76 -7.37
N ASP A 264 -12.87 14.29 -8.62
CA ASP A 264 -14.19 13.99 -9.16
C ASP A 264 -14.71 12.65 -8.62
N GLU A 265 -15.98 12.60 -8.23
CA GLU A 265 -16.61 11.40 -7.68
C GLU A 265 -16.41 10.18 -8.61
N GLY A 266 -15.93 9.08 -8.04
CA GLY A 266 -15.68 7.80 -8.75
C GLY A 266 -14.37 7.71 -9.53
N THR A 267 -13.75 8.84 -9.93
CA THR A 267 -12.46 8.84 -10.64
C THR A 267 -11.29 9.36 -9.82
N ALA A 268 -11.57 10.02 -8.69
CA ALA A 268 -10.60 10.58 -7.76
C ALA A 268 -9.37 9.69 -7.51
N CYS A 269 -8.19 10.28 -7.66
CA CYS A 269 -6.90 9.65 -7.40
C CYS A 269 -5.86 10.69 -6.95
N LYS A 270 -4.83 10.23 -6.24
CA LYS A 270 -3.66 11.03 -5.87
C LYS A 270 -2.38 10.29 -6.26
N ASN A 271 -1.32 11.03 -6.54
CA ASN A 271 0.01 10.44 -6.70
C ASN A 271 0.54 10.12 -5.31
N VAL A 272 0.95 8.87 -5.08
CA VAL A 272 1.55 8.43 -3.83
C VAL A 272 3.07 8.48 -3.99
N GLU A 273 3.74 9.27 -3.16
CA GLU A 273 5.20 9.31 -3.11
C GLU A 273 5.76 8.23 -2.15
N GLU A 274 7.03 7.89 -2.30
CA GLU A 274 7.70 6.93 -1.42
C GLU A 274 7.64 7.37 0.05
N GLY A 275 7.17 6.47 0.93
CA GLY A 275 6.99 6.75 2.35
C GLY A 275 5.65 7.39 2.74
N GLN A 276 4.77 7.68 1.78
CA GLN A 276 3.38 8.06 2.06
C GLN A 276 2.47 6.83 2.22
N ASP A 277 1.38 7.00 2.96
CA ASP A 277 0.43 5.92 3.21
C ASP A 277 -0.20 5.41 1.92
N THR A 278 -0.26 4.08 1.78
CA THR A 278 -1.06 3.43 0.75
C THR A 278 -2.56 3.67 0.98
N GLU A 279 -3.41 3.43 -0.02
CA GLU A 279 -4.88 3.45 0.14
C GLU A 279 -5.30 2.54 1.32
N PHE A 280 -4.62 1.41 1.49
CA PHE A 280 -4.85 0.45 2.55
C PHE A 280 -4.47 0.98 3.93
N ASP A 281 -3.28 1.58 4.07
CA ASP A 281 -2.79 2.11 5.35
C ASP A 281 -3.60 3.34 5.78
N CYS A 282 -3.97 4.21 4.83
CA CYS A 282 -4.84 5.35 5.08
C CYS A 282 -6.18 4.91 5.66
N ARG A 283 -6.83 3.90 5.04
CA ARG A 283 -8.12 3.38 5.54
C ARG A 283 -7.98 2.63 6.85
N SER A 284 -6.88 1.92 7.03
CA SER A 284 -6.56 1.25 8.30
C SER A 284 -6.32 2.25 9.43
N ARG A 285 -5.71 3.41 9.16
CA ARG A 285 -5.53 4.50 10.13
C ARG A 285 -6.84 5.15 10.53
N CYS A 286 -7.68 5.48 9.56
CA CYS A 286 -9.02 5.99 9.80
C CYS A 286 -9.89 5.00 10.61
N ARG A 287 -9.76 3.69 10.35
CA ARG A 287 -10.38 2.66 11.19
C ARG A 287 -9.88 2.69 12.63
N MET A 288 -8.57 2.85 12.83
CA MET A 288 -7.98 2.98 14.15
C MET A 288 -8.48 4.24 14.88
N GLU A 289 -8.56 5.38 14.20
CA GLU A 289 -9.07 6.64 14.76
C GLU A 289 -10.51 6.48 15.24
N MET A 290 -11.36 5.83 14.44
CA MET A 290 -12.72 5.52 14.85
C MET A 290 -12.77 4.65 16.13
N ILE A 291 -11.90 3.64 16.27
CA ILE A 291 -11.85 2.83 17.50
C ILE A 291 -11.29 3.64 18.68
N ARG A 292 -10.34 4.55 18.43
CA ARG A 292 -9.82 5.47 19.45
C ARG A 292 -10.91 6.41 19.96
N ASP A 293 -11.75 6.96 19.10
CA ASP A 293 -12.83 7.86 19.53
C ASP A 293 -13.87 7.14 20.40
N ILE A 294 -14.08 5.84 20.15
CA ILE A 294 -15.04 5.01 20.90
C ILE A 294 -14.45 4.51 22.22
N CYS A 295 -13.22 4.00 22.18
CA CYS A 295 -12.63 3.23 23.28
C CYS A 295 -11.43 3.90 23.96
N ASN A 296 -10.95 5.04 23.45
CA ASN A 296 -9.76 5.76 23.92
C ASN A 296 -8.49 4.88 24.01
N CYS A 297 -8.30 3.99 23.05
CA CYS A 297 -7.18 3.04 23.03
C CYS A 297 -6.73 2.71 21.61
N THR A 298 -5.53 2.15 21.47
CA THR A 298 -4.99 1.70 20.19
C THR A 298 -5.34 0.22 19.93
N PRO A 299 -6.03 -0.11 18.83
CA PRO A 299 -6.34 -1.50 18.48
C PRO A 299 -5.04 -2.31 18.25
N PRO A 300 -4.87 -3.49 18.88
CA PRO A 300 -3.68 -4.32 18.68
C PRO A 300 -3.35 -4.61 17.23
N THR A 301 -4.34 -4.89 16.38
CA THR A 301 -4.09 -5.27 14.98
C THR A 301 -3.66 -4.10 14.08
N LEU A 302 -3.85 -2.87 14.56
CA LEU A 302 -3.51 -1.62 13.85
C LEU A 302 -2.35 -0.88 14.53
N SER A 303 -1.72 -1.51 15.52
CA SER A 303 -0.61 -0.96 16.30
C SER A 303 0.60 -0.56 15.45
N TYR A 304 0.85 -1.22 14.32
CA TYR A 304 1.96 -0.91 13.42
C TYR A 304 1.86 0.47 12.72
N LEU A 305 0.68 1.11 12.74
CA LEU A 305 0.44 2.42 12.12
C LEU A 305 0.71 3.60 13.06
N VAL A 306 1.25 3.34 14.25
CA VAL A 306 1.31 4.31 15.35
C VAL A 306 2.73 4.49 15.84
N ASP A 307 3.14 5.74 15.98
CA ASP A 307 4.43 6.08 16.57
C ASP A 307 4.44 5.87 18.09
N LYS A 308 5.63 5.66 18.64
CA LYS A 308 5.84 5.40 20.08
C LYS A 308 5.24 6.48 20.99
N GLU A 309 5.31 7.75 20.59
CA GLU A 309 4.74 8.87 21.36
C GLU A 309 3.22 8.77 21.50
N VAL A 310 2.54 8.33 20.44
CA VAL A 310 1.08 8.19 20.44
C VAL A 310 0.65 6.96 21.24
N PHE A 311 1.49 5.92 21.32
CA PHE A 311 1.25 4.76 22.19
C PHE A 311 1.23 5.11 23.67
N GLU A 312 2.04 6.07 24.11
CA GLU A 312 2.01 6.54 25.51
C GLU A 312 0.67 7.22 25.85
N LYS A 313 0.09 7.93 24.88
CA LYS A 313 -1.23 8.56 25.03
C LYS A 313 -2.39 7.58 24.94
N TYR A 314 -2.29 6.60 24.03
CA TYR A 314 -3.33 5.61 23.76
C TYR A 314 -2.75 4.19 23.83
N PRO A 315 -2.80 3.54 25.01
CA PRO A 315 -2.29 2.17 25.17
C PRO A 315 -3.14 1.16 24.40
N LEU A 316 -2.67 -0.08 24.33
CA LEU A 316 -3.38 -1.18 23.66
C LEU A 316 -4.79 -1.38 24.22
N CYS A 317 -5.74 -1.64 23.34
CA CYS A 317 -7.15 -1.78 23.72
C CYS A 317 -7.40 -3.01 24.60
N ASN A 318 -7.99 -2.75 25.77
CA ASN A 318 -8.69 -3.77 26.54
C ASN A 318 -10.19 -3.68 26.27
N TYR A 319 -10.68 -4.47 25.31
CA TYR A 319 -12.09 -4.48 24.90
C TYR A 319 -13.06 -4.94 26.00
N THR A 320 -12.59 -5.48 27.13
CA THR A 320 -13.48 -5.79 28.26
C THR A 320 -13.99 -4.52 28.96
N MET A 321 -13.24 -3.43 28.84
CA MET A 321 -13.54 -2.14 29.47
C MET A 321 -14.23 -1.15 28.51
N CYS A 322 -14.21 -1.42 27.20
CA CYS A 322 -14.84 -0.54 26.21
C CYS A 322 -16.33 -0.90 26.02
N ALA A 323 -17.21 0.07 26.28
CA ALA A 323 -18.65 -0.03 26.05
C ALA A 323 -19.10 1.06 25.05
N PRO A 324 -19.04 0.81 23.73
CA PRO A 324 -19.46 1.77 22.72
C PRO A 324 -20.96 2.09 22.82
N ASP A 325 -21.37 3.36 22.65
CA ASP A 325 -22.76 3.70 22.33
C ASP A 325 -23.02 3.47 20.84
N VAL A 326 -23.48 2.25 20.54
CA VAL A 326 -23.80 1.82 19.18
C VAL A 326 -25.08 2.46 18.64
N GLN A 327 -26.01 2.90 19.49
CA GLN A 327 -27.33 3.36 19.03
C GLN A 327 -27.29 4.82 18.56
N ASN A 328 -26.50 5.66 19.22
CA ASN A 328 -26.41 7.08 18.90
C ASN A 328 -25.15 7.47 18.10
N GLY A 329 -24.19 6.54 17.93
CA GLY A 329 -22.96 6.83 17.20
C GLY A 329 -23.12 6.80 15.68
N THR A 330 -22.79 7.91 15.01
CA THR A 330 -22.67 7.96 13.55
C THR A 330 -21.30 7.44 13.12
N PHE A 331 -21.20 6.12 12.91
CA PHE A 331 -19.98 5.47 12.40
C PHE A 331 -20.11 5.24 10.90
N SER A 332 -19.45 6.08 10.10
CA SER A 332 -19.47 5.99 8.63
C SER A 332 -18.05 5.97 8.06
N ASP A 333 -17.87 5.26 6.95
CA ASP A 333 -16.64 5.25 6.15
C ASP A 333 -16.61 6.40 5.13
N GLU A 334 -17.67 7.21 5.00
CA GLU A 334 -17.76 8.21 3.93
C GLU A 334 -16.64 9.27 4.01
N GLU A 335 -16.35 9.76 5.21
CA GLU A 335 -15.26 10.71 5.45
C GLU A 335 -13.88 10.10 5.11
N CYS A 336 -13.74 8.81 5.41
CA CYS A 336 -12.57 8.01 5.10
C CYS A 336 -12.38 7.82 3.60
N ALA A 337 -13.45 7.46 2.89
CA ALA A 337 -13.47 7.19 1.46
C ALA A 337 -13.16 8.46 0.63
N ASN A 338 -13.57 9.63 1.12
CA ASN A 338 -13.29 10.92 0.47
C ASN A 338 -11.82 11.35 0.65
N THR A 339 -11.16 10.90 1.73
CA THR A 339 -9.78 11.29 2.05
C THR A 339 -8.76 10.31 1.48
N CYS A 340 -9.03 9.00 1.63
CA CYS A 340 -8.16 7.91 1.20
C CYS A 340 -8.41 7.57 -0.27
N LEU A 341 -7.75 8.34 -1.14
CA LEU A 341 -7.80 8.17 -2.58
C LEU A 341 -6.82 7.09 -3.05
N LYS A 342 -7.18 6.41 -4.13
CA LYS A 342 -6.36 5.42 -4.81
C LYS A 342 -5.16 6.09 -5.51
N ASP A 343 -4.11 5.33 -5.76
CA ASP A 343 -3.03 5.79 -6.63
C ASP A 343 -3.55 6.04 -8.05
N CYS A 344 -3.13 7.17 -8.64
CA CYS A 344 -3.39 7.51 -10.03
C CYS A 344 -2.69 6.56 -11.01
N ARG A 345 -1.59 5.94 -10.59
CA ARG A 345 -0.91 4.90 -11.34
C ARG A 345 -1.45 3.53 -10.96
N GLN A 346 -2.08 2.83 -11.90
CA GLN A 346 -2.73 1.54 -11.66
C GLN A 346 -2.32 0.51 -12.72
N ILE A 347 -1.77 -0.61 -12.25
CA ILE A 347 -1.50 -1.77 -13.11
C ILE A 347 -2.73 -2.65 -13.11
N ARG A 348 -3.09 -3.24 -14.24
CA ARG A 348 -4.16 -4.24 -14.39
C ARG A 348 -3.59 -5.53 -14.91
N TYR A 349 -3.95 -6.63 -14.25
CA TYR A 349 -3.39 -7.96 -14.45
C TYR A 349 -4.45 -8.94 -14.94
N ASP A 350 -4.14 -9.69 -15.99
CA ASP A 350 -4.92 -10.84 -16.39
C ASP A 350 -4.29 -12.11 -15.80
N LEU A 351 -5.10 -12.93 -15.13
CA LEU A 351 -4.68 -14.20 -14.54
C LEU A 351 -5.37 -15.35 -15.25
N LYS A 352 -4.57 -16.17 -15.94
CA LYS A 352 -5.03 -17.42 -16.56
C LYS A 352 -4.61 -18.59 -15.68
N LEU A 353 -5.59 -19.37 -15.21
CA LEU A 353 -5.34 -20.56 -14.41
C LEU A 353 -5.50 -21.81 -15.28
N ASP A 354 -4.42 -22.58 -15.38
CA ASP A 354 -4.43 -23.90 -16.00
C ASP A 354 -4.29 -24.99 -14.93
N GLN A 355 -5.34 -25.80 -14.78
CA GLN A 355 -5.33 -26.94 -13.87
C GLN A 355 -4.76 -28.18 -14.58
N LYS A 356 -3.51 -28.56 -14.25
CA LYS A 356 -2.81 -29.71 -14.87
C LYS A 356 -3.28 -31.08 -14.36
N GLY A 357 -4.30 -31.12 -13.51
CA GLY A 357 -4.92 -32.33 -12.96
C GLY A 357 -4.58 -32.59 -11.49
N LYS A 358 -4.99 -33.77 -11.00
CA LYS A 358 -4.77 -34.19 -9.61
C LYS A 358 -3.30 -34.52 -9.37
N SER A 359 -2.80 -34.15 -8.20
CA SER A 359 -1.45 -34.51 -7.80
C SER A 359 -1.32 -36.00 -7.57
N VAL A 360 -0.16 -36.55 -7.94
CA VAL A 360 0.24 -37.94 -7.64
C VAL A 360 0.14 -38.20 -6.13
N ARG A 361 0.39 -37.16 -5.32
CA ARG A 361 0.22 -37.16 -3.87
C ARG A 361 -1.01 -36.31 -3.52
N PRO A 362 -2.13 -36.91 -3.10
CA PRO A 362 -3.37 -36.17 -2.84
C PRO A 362 -3.25 -35.23 -1.64
N ASP A 363 -2.23 -35.38 -0.79
CA ASP A 363 -1.91 -34.46 0.30
C ASP A 363 -1.22 -33.18 -0.18
N LEU A 364 -0.77 -33.11 -1.44
CA LEU A 364 0.02 -31.99 -1.96
C LEU A 364 -0.75 -31.11 -2.94
N THR A 365 -0.63 -29.81 -2.74
CA THR A 365 -1.08 -28.77 -3.67
C THR A 365 0.14 -28.06 -4.22
N LEU A 366 0.31 -28.06 -5.54
CA LEU A 366 1.41 -27.35 -6.21
C LEU A 366 0.83 -26.13 -6.94
N VAL A 367 1.42 -24.97 -6.71
CA VAL A 367 1.10 -23.74 -7.43
C VAL A 367 2.38 -23.21 -8.04
N ASN A 368 2.44 -23.16 -9.37
CA ASN A 368 3.47 -22.45 -10.11
C ASN A 368 2.89 -21.14 -10.63
N ILE A 369 3.67 -20.07 -10.55
CA ILE A 369 3.30 -18.79 -11.10
C ILE A 369 4.28 -18.47 -12.21
N ASN A 370 3.71 -18.26 -13.39
CA ASN A 370 4.41 -18.02 -14.63
C ASN A 370 4.15 -16.59 -15.09
N TRP A 371 5.17 -15.94 -15.65
CA TRP A 371 4.93 -14.78 -16.49
C TRP A 371 4.52 -15.24 -17.88
N GLY A 372 3.47 -14.63 -18.42
CA GLY A 372 3.08 -14.75 -19.82
C GLY A 372 3.97 -13.87 -20.69
N SER A 373 3.36 -12.99 -21.51
CA SER A 373 4.11 -12.05 -22.34
C SER A 373 4.53 -10.81 -21.55
N PHE A 374 5.67 -10.23 -21.94
CA PHE A 374 6.20 -8.97 -21.40
C PHE A 374 5.68 -7.73 -22.16
N GLU A 375 4.63 -7.91 -22.95
CA GLU A 375 3.98 -6.85 -23.70
C GLU A 375 2.74 -6.37 -22.95
N TYR A 376 2.58 -5.05 -22.83
CA TYR A 376 1.41 -4.48 -22.16
C TYR A 376 1.04 -3.12 -22.72
N LEU A 377 -0.21 -2.73 -22.47
CA LEU A 377 -0.74 -1.43 -22.89
C LEU A 377 -0.42 -0.37 -21.83
N THR A 378 -0.05 0.83 -22.25
CA THR A 378 0.02 2.00 -21.37
C THR A 378 -1.06 2.99 -21.80
N LEU A 379 -1.85 3.48 -20.83
CA LEU A 379 -2.86 4.50 -21.03
C LEU A 379 -2.54 5.68 -20.15
N GLU A 380 -2.06 6.76 -20.76
CA GLU A 380 -1.64 7.97 -20.04
C GLU A 380 -2.59 9.11 -20.34
N GLN A 381 -3.16 9.69 -19.28
CA GLN A 381 -3.97 10.89 -19.38
C GLN A 381 -3.07 12.12 -19.24
N SER A 382 -3.16 13.05 -20.19
CA SER A 382 -2.42 14.31 -20.17
C SER A 382 -3.35 15.49 -20.44
N TYR A 383 -3.00 16.68 -19.93
CA TYR A 383 -3.76 17.90 -20.20
C TYR A 383 -3.61 18.29 -21.67
N VAL A 384 -4.74 18.61 -22.35
CA VAL A 384 -4.72 19.05 -23.76
C VAL A 384 -4.09 20.43 -23.89
N TYR A 385 -4.34 21.30 -22.92
CA TYR A 385 -3.72 22.62 -22.85
C TYR A 385 -2.59 22.61 -21.83
N THR A 386 -1.36 22.75 -22.31
CA THR A 386 -0.27 23.26 -21.49
C THR A 386 -0.38 24.78 -21.44
N THR A 387 0.20 25.42 -20.42
CA THR A 387 0.25 26.89 -20.35
C THR A 387 0.84 27.49 -21.63
N ALA A 388 1.82 26.81 -22.21
CA ALA A 388 2.42 27.17 -23.49
C ALA A 388 1.43 27.07 -24.67
N SER A 389 0.67 25.98 -24.80
CA SER A 389 -0.28 25.85 -25.91
C SER A 389 -1.47 26.80 -25.78
N PHE A 390 -1.88 27.12 -24.55
CA PHE A 390 -2.89 28.15 -24.31
C PHE A 390 -2.40 29.54 -24.73
N ILE A 391 -1.19 29.95 -24.32
CA ILE A 391 -0.60 31.24 -24.71
C ILE A 391 -0.40 31.29 -26.23
N ALA A 392 0.02 30.19 -26.85
CA ALA A 392 0.18 30.11 -28.30
C ALA A 392 -1.17 30.23 -29.04
N ALA A 393 -2.23 29.58 -28.56
CA ALA A 393 -3.57 29.68 -29.16
C ALA A 393 -4.18 31.08 -28.97
N LEU A 394 -3.97 31.70 -27.80
CA LEU A 394 -4.42 33.06 -27.52
C LEU A 394 -3.63 34.09 -28.35
N GLY A 395 -2.32 33.94 -28.44
CA GLY A 395 -1.46 34.76 -29.29
C GLY A 395 -1.78 34.59 -30.78
N GLY A 396 -2.06 33.36 -31.22
CA GLY A 396 -2.46 33.06 -32.60
C GLY A 396 -3.82 33.66 -32.96
N SER A 397 -4.80 33.59 -32.07
CA SER A 397 -6.12 34.20 -32.30
C SER A 397 -6.06 35.74 -32.26
N ILE A 398 -5.40 36.35 -31.27
CA ILE A 398 -5.21 37.82 -31.24
C ILE A 398 -4.40 38.31 -32.44
N GLY A 399 -3.33 37.60 -32.81
CA GLY A 399 -2.52 37.92 -33.98
C GLY A 399 -3.28 37.78 -35.30
N MET A 400 -4.13 36.76 -35.44
CA MET A 400 -4.92 36.53 -36.65
C MET A 400 -6.05 37.55 -36.82
N TRP A 401 -6.78 37.87 -35.75
CA TRP A 401 -7.96 38.75 -35.83
C TRP A 401 -7.62 40.23 -35.75
N LEU A 402 -6.61 40.62 -34.96
CA LEU A 402 -6.27 42.02 -34.72
C LEU A 402 -4.92 42.42 -35.31
N GLY A 403 -4.09 41.47 -35.77
CA GLY A 403 -2.72 41.76 -36.22
C GLY A 403 -1.80 42.25 -35.09
N LEU A 404 -2.23 42.12 -33.83
CA LEU A 404 -1.51 42.64 -32.67
C LEU A 404 -0.52 41.61 -32.16
N SER A 405 0.73 42.05 -32.00
CA SER A 405 1.75 41.28 -31.28
C SER A 405 1.72 41.64 -29.80
N ILE A 406 2.39 40.83 -28.96
CA ILE A 406 2.55 41.15 -27.53
C ILE A 406 3.24 42.51 -27.32
N LEU A 407 4.12 42.91 -28.23
CA LEU A 407 4.77 44.22 -28.22
C LEU A 407 3.77 45.35 -28.52
N SER A 408 2.80 45.10 -29.40
CA SER A 408 1.72 46.05 -29.70
C SER A 408 0.78 46.26 -28.51
N LEU A 409 0.52 45.20 -27.74
CA LEU A 409 -0.23 45.30 -26.48
C LEU A 409 0.54 46.10 -25.42
N ILE A 410 1.85 45.85 -25.26
CA ILE A 410 2.69 46.60 -24.33
C ILE A 410 2.76 48.08 -24.73
N GLN A 411 2.92 48.38 -26.02
CA GLN A 411 2.89 49.74 -26.55
C GLN A 411 1.53 50.43 -26.35
N GLY A 412 0.44 49.69 -26.54
CA GLY A 412 -0.91 50.19 -26.27
C GLY A 412 -1.10 50.52 -24.79
N VAL A 413 -0.65 49.66 -23.89
CA VAL A 413 -0.72 49.90 -22.43
C VAL A 413 0.19 51.04 -22.01
N SER A 414 1.43 51.14 -22.54
CA SER A 414 2.32 52.26 -22.22
C SER A 414 1.78 53.59 -22.74
N TYR A 415 1.17 53.61 -23.92
CA TYR A 415 0.53 54.80 -24.46
C TYR A 415 -0.71 55.19 -23.64
N LEU A 416 -1.53 54.22 -23.23
CA LEU A 416 -2.68 54.47 -22.35
C LEU A 416 -2.24 54.98 -20.97
N TRP A 417 -1.14 54.44 -20.45
CA TRP A 417 -0.53 54.87 -19.20
C TRP A 417 -0.01 56.30 -19.30
N GLU A 418 0.74 56.62 -20.35
CA GLU A 418 1.24 57.97 -20.61
C GLU A 418 0.07 58.95 -20.76
N TYR A 419 -0.93 58.61 -21.58
CA TYR A 419 -2.13 59.42 -21.77
C TYR A 419 -2.91 59.66 -20.47
N THR A 420 -3.08 58.63 -19.63
CA THR A 420 -3.75 58.78 -18.33
C THR A 420 -2.91 59.59 -17.34
N THR A 421 -1.58 59.42 -17.33
CA THR A 421 -0.70 60.26 -16.49
C THR A 421 -0.63 61.71 -16.95
N ASP A 422 -0.72 61.97 -18.26
CA ASP A 422 -0.76 63.32 -18.81
C ASP A 422 -2.13 63.96 -18.59
N ALA A 423 -3.23 63.21 -18.72
CA ALA A 423 -4.56 63.68 -18.36
C ALA A 423 -4.69 63.99 -16.86
N VAL A 424 -4.01 63.22 -16.00
CA VAL A 424 -3.93 63.50 -14.54
C VAL A 424 -3.03 64.70 -14.26
N LYS A 425 -1.89 64.85 -14.96
CA LYS A 425 -1.02 66.03 -14.86
C LYS A 425 -1.70 67.31 -15.36
N GLU A 426 -2.50 67.26 -16.42
CA GLU A 426 -3.27 68.41 -16.89
C GLU A 426 -4.38 68.82 -15.90
N ARG A 427 -5.00 67.85 -15.22
CA ARG A 427 -5.96 68.14 -14.14
C ARG A 427 -5.25 68.73 -12.92
N LEU A 428 -4.09 68.20 -12.53
CA LEU A 428 -3.27 68.76 -11.44
C LEU A 428 -2.75 70.17 -11.77
N LYS A 429 -2.34 70.45 -13.02
CA LYS A 429 -1.92 71.80 -13.45
C LYS A 429 -3.07 72.81 -13.49
N LYS A 430 -4.32 72.36 -13.71
CA LYS A 430 -5.51 73.22 -13.60
C LYS A 430 -5.88 73.52 -12.15
N ASP A 431 -5.53 72.64 -11.22
CA ASP A 431 -5.76 72.84 -9.78
C ASP A 431 -4.61 73.62 -9.07
N GLU A 432 -3.46 73.82 -9.72
CA GLU A 432 -2.33 74.60 -9.17
C GLU A 432 -2.43 76.13 -9.36
N VAL A 433 -3.43 76.66 -10.07
CA VAL A 433 -3.67 78.11 -10.22
C VAL A 433 -4.68 78.63 -9.19
N HIS A 434 -4.56 78.26 -7.92
CA HIS A 434 -4.98 79.09 -6.78
C HIS A 434 -4.45 78.55 -5.44
N PRO A 435 -3.39 79.15 -4.87
CA PRO A 435 -2.85 78.70 -3.59
C PRO A 435 -3.53 79.44 -2.43
N ARG A 436 -4.15 78.71 -1.48
CA ARG A 436 -4.15 79.11 -0.06
C ARG A 436 -4.62 78.02 0.91
N GLN A 437 -3.67 77.60 1.75
CA GLN A 437 -3.76 77.31 3.18
C GLN A 437 -4.80 76.28 3.71
N ARG A 438 -4.33 75.11 4.18
CA ARG A 438 -4.18 74.78 5.63
C ARG A 438 -3.84 73.29 5.87
N LYS A 439 -2.84 73.12 6.75
CA LYS A 439 -2.68 72.12 7.84
C LYS A 439 -2.67 70.60 7.54
N ALA A 440 -1.46 70.04 7.70
CA ALA A 440 -1.06 68.97 8.62
C ALA A 440 -2.06 67.86 9.00
N SER A 441 -1.67 66.59 8.79
CA SER A 441 -1.39 65.61 9.86
C SER A 441 -1.10 64.18 9.35
N ILE A 442 -0.11 63.52 9.98
CA ILE A 442 0.01 62.05 10.24
C ILE A 442 0.41 61.17 9.03
N ILE A 443 1.67 60.72 8.90
CA ILE A 443 2.36 59.60 9.59
C ILE A 443 1.85 58.21 9.17
N SER A 444 2.75 57.51 8.47
CA SER A 444 3.15 56.09 8.65
C SER A 444 2.52 54.99 7.80
N GLN A 445 3.43 54.02 7.53
CA GLN A 445 3.20 52.61 7.20
C GLN A 445 2.69 52.38 5.77
N LEU A 446 3.27 51.54 4.92
CA LEU A 446 4.13 50.36 5.02
C LEU A 446 4.77 50.26 3.61
N GLY A 447 6.06 50.00 3.43
CA GLY A 447 6.69 48.74 3.77
C GLY A 447 6.69 47.83 2.54
N ASP A 448 7.82 47.83 1.84
CA ASP A 448 8.19 46.91 0.77
C ASP A 448 7.77 45.46 1.03
N ARG A 449 7.25 44.78 0.00
CA ARG A 449 7.42 43.34 -0.13
C ARG A 449 7.95 43.00 -1.52
N LYS A 450 9.21 42.55 -1.48
CA LYS A 450 9.99 41.98 -2.57
C LYS A 450 9.29 40.78 -3.19
N LEU A 451 9.40 40.71 -4.51
CA LEU A 451 9.13 39.56 -5.36
C LEU A 451 10.14 38.46 -5.02
N SER A 452 9.63 37.28 -4.64
CA SER A 452 10.40 36.06 -4.41
C SER A 452 10.49 35.24 -5.69
N GLU A 453 11.62 34.55 -5.83
CA GLU A 453 12.13 33.79 -6.96
C GLU A 453 11.23 32.68 -7.52
N ASN A 454 11.49 32.39 -8.80
CA ASN A 454 11.05 31.27 -9.60
C ASN A 454 11.28 29.91 -8.91
N PRO A 455 10.32 28.97 -8.97
CA PRO A 455 10.54 27.62 -8.49
C PRO A 455 10.22 26.57 -9.56
N PHE A 456 11.00 26.43 -10.63
CA PHE A 456 10.93 25.23 -11.49
C PHE A 456 12.27 24.96 -12.18
N GLY A 457 13.11 24.16 -11.52
CA GLY A 457 14.13 23.36 -12.18
C GLY A 457 13.49 22.01 -12.55
N ASN A 458 13.63 21.60 -13.81
CA ASN A 458 13.16 20.31 -14.29
C ASN A 458 14.23 19.24 -14.00
N GLU A 459 13.81 18.09 -13.48
CA GLU A 459 14.56 16.83 -13.62
C GLU A 459 13.71 15.81 -14.39
N MET A 460 14.42 15.02 -15.20
CA MET A 460 13.87 14.10 -16.19
C MET A 460 13.45 12.77 -15.57
N ALA A 461 12.54 12.10 -16.28
CA ALA A 461 11.95 10.79 -16.06
C ALA A 461 12.84 9.76 -15.32
N ALA A 462 12.32 9.22 -14.21
CA ALA A 462 12.81 8.03 -13.53
C ALA A 462 12.00 6.78 -13.94
N ASN A 463 12.66 5.63 -13.88
CA ASN A 463 12.14 4.33 -14.32
C ASN A 463 11.03 3.82 -13.38
N PRO A 464 9.86 3.40 -13.90
CA PRO A 464 8.73 2.92 -13.10
C PRO A 464 8.95 1.64 -12.27
N PHE A 465 10.11 0.98 -12.36
CA PHE A 465 10.43 -0.30 -11.72
C PHE A 465 11.64 -0.24 -10.77
N GLU A 466 12.02 0.95 -10.33
CA GLU A 466 13.10 1.11 -9.34
C GLU A 466 12.67 0.57 -7.96
N ASN A 467 13.63 0.02 -7.22
CA ASN A 467 13.43 -0.73 -5.98
C ASN A 467 12.75 0.15 -4.89
N PRO A 468 11.65 -0.26 -4.25
CA PRO A 468 10.93 0.54 -3.25
C PRO A 468 11.66 0.73 -1.90
N PHE A 469 12.98 0.50 -1.83
CA PHE A 469 13.77 0.47 -0.60
C PHE A 469 15.09 1.27 -0.68
N GLY A 470 15.15 2.35 -1.45
CA GLY A 470 16.26 3.30 -1.38
C GLY A 470 16.07 4.28 -0.22
N SER A 471 17.00 4.34 0.73
CA SER A 471 17.13 5.51 1.62
C SER A 471 18.55 6.05 1.62
N ASN A 472 18.61 7.39 1.58
CA ASN A 472 19.75 8.25 1.30
C ASN A 472 20.92 8.18 2.30
N GLU A 473 22.13 8.45 1.82
CA GLU A 473 23.03 9.40 2.48
C GLU A 473 23.93 10.13 1.47
N THR A 474 23.95 11.45 1.57
CA THR A 474 24.79 12.41 0.84
C THR A 474 26.09 12.68 1.64
N ILE A 475 27.18 13.06 0.96
CA ILE A 475 28.08 14.20 1.26
C ILE A 475 29.31 14.20 0.29
N ASP A 476 29.23 15.08 -0.71
CA ASP A 476 30.15 16.19 -1.02
C ASP A 476 31.69 16.12 -0.98
N LYS A 477 32.26 16.68 -2.07
CA LYS A 477 33.53 17.42 -2.31
C LYS A 477 34.82 16.67 -2.64
N ALA A 478 35.31 16.88 -3.87
CA ALA A 478 36.32 17.92 -4.21
C ALA A 478 36.88 17.70 -5.63
N GLY A 479 37.00 18.78 -6.41
CA GLY A 479 37.46 18.74 -7.81
C GLY A 479 38.97 18.67 -7.99
N ASN A 480 39.38 18.34 -9.22
CA ASN A 480 40.46 19.02 -9.97
C ASN A 480 40.55 18.42 -11.38
N GLY A 481 40.82 19.27 -12.36
CA GLY A 481 40.71 18.93 -13.77
C GLY A 481 41.99 18.51 -14.47
N ILE A 482 41.77 18.22 -15.77
CA ILE A 482 42.67 18.32 -16.94
C ILE A 482 43.75 17.20 -17.05
N PRO A 483 44.15 16.71 -18.26
CA PRO A 483 43.42 16.40 -19.51
C PRO A 483 43.78 15.01 -20.14
N MET A 484 43.08 14.70 -21.24
CA MET A 484 43.50 14.01 -22.48
C MET A 484 44.58 12.89 -22.44
N LYS A 485 44.23 11.74 -23.02
CA LYS A 485 45.09 10.99 -23.96
C LYS A 485 44.26 10.19 -24.97
N GLU A 486 44.16 10.76 -26.16
CA GLU A 486 44.39 10.15 -27.48
C GLU A 486 44.42 8.61 -27.54
N LYS A 487 43.44 8.01 -28.23
CA LYS A 487 43.52 6.64 -28.77
C LYS A 487 43.73 6.73 -30.28
N GLU A 488 44.96 6.51 -30.72
CA GLU A 488 45.27 6.17 -32.10
C GLU A 488 44.92 4.70 -32.39
N MET A 489 44.35 4.49 -33.57
CA MET A 489 44.14 3.21 -34.23
C MET A 489 45.47 2.60 -34.65
N THR A 490 45.66 1.29 -34.48
CA THR A 490 46.30 0.48 -35.53
C THR A 490 45.90 -1.01 -35.54
N LYS A 491 45.38 -1.37 -36.71
CA LYS A 491 45.24 -2.66 -37.41
C LYS A 491 46.15 -3.84 -37.00
N ILE A 492 45.52 -5.00 -36.78
CA ILE A 492 45.59 -6.26 -37.58
C ILE A 492 46.77 -6.37 -38.58
N ASN A 493 47.75 -7.28 -38.43
CA ASN A 493 47.74 -8.68 -38.93
C ASN A 493 49.13 -9.34 -38.96
N LEU A 494 49.15 -10.66 -38.78
CA LEU A 494 49.97 -11.73 -39.41
C LEU A 494 49.78 -12.95 -38.48
N ASP A 495 49.16 -14.07 -38.88
CA ASP A 495 49.13 -14.70 -40.22
C ASP A 495 47.77 -14.69 -40.94
#